data_AF-A0AAE2R0H2-F1
#
_entry.id   AF-A0AAE2R0H2-F1
#
_cell.length_a   1.000
_cell.length_b   1.000
_cell.length_c   1.000
_cell.angle_alpha   90.00
_cell.angle_beta   90.00
_cell.angle_gamma   90.00
#
_symmetry.space_group_name_H-M   'P 1'
#
loop_
_entity.id
_entity.type
_entity.pdbx_description
1 polymer ?
#
loop_
_entity_poly.entity_id
_entity_poly.type
_entity_poly.pdbx_seq_one_letter_code
_entity_poly.pdbx_strand_id
1 'polypeptide(L)'
;MVAHFHPPKPLPADPLGQRFHELFGRNLWDFIEAPAPAPGKKPKWRTVTDYPLRPRILWQRWQDPDTLIGVRFDGLTTYALIDIDAESPYCNVEAIAQLRAALETIGITRTLLLRSTHSNGLHLYLPLPEAVKTFDLAVALEECLTTQDFQIANGTLEIFPNPKPYGVEKIIHYNGHRLPLQPGTGSYLLDDDLNPISDKLDRFFWLWDGAASHQDMDELRHALKIGRDNRRKKPRRSPYPSNSTVETWRQDLETELEAGWSGHGQTNHLLKTVACYGRVFLGLSGDELFTHTLETVPQLPGYRQYCRHQHEIERKAKAWCKAVEGYYWPLGDEPTRDTSIELPPQPSVNQQRAENARDRIAQAVDTLKQLGTLPHKIRDLVQQLTETAHCSLKTLYKHLSLWHPDHTQPSEETGVTAQPKGDRVLFEVLKPPVSAPLALVPDPPQPLSEGLLHTQERSMKCMAVFPQIQKNPPKRGLRGEEKRFPQPANPDELSNDQHYRPLPPPSSKASSEEWECYCNQESLRRCLFRLRWGHPQLAQFIAEQFEGRRFSQLLPDEVTLLVYRMQIRLMEELSEK
;
A
#
# COMPACT_ATOMS: atom_id res chain seq x y z
N MET A 1 17.80 -4.41 -0.82
CA MET A 1 17.55 -3.65 -2.07
C MET A 1 18.85 -2.95 -2.43
N VAL A 2 19.39 -3.23 -3.62
CA VAL A 2 20.56 -2.51 -4.12
C VAL A 2 20.07 -1.14 -4.57
N ALA A 3 20.47 -0.08 -3.87
CA ALA A 3 20.18 1.28 -4.27
C ALA A 3 20.95 1.57 -5.57
N HIS A 4 20.24 1.67 -6.70
CA HIS A 4 20.82 2.16 -7.93
C HIS A 4 21.24 3.62 -7.72
N PHE A 5 22.53 3.86 -7.51
CA PHE A 5 23.13 5.19 -7.51
C PHE A 5 22.86 5.85 -8.87
N HIS A 6 21.86 6.72 -8.93
CA HIS A 6 21.70 7.63 -10.04
C HIS A 6 22.65 8.80 -9.81
N PRO A 7 23.51 9.17 -10.79
CA PRO A 7 24.33 10.35 -10.65
C PRO A 7 23.43 11.58 -10.44
N PRO A 8 23.83 12.52 -9.57
CA PRO A 8 23.02 13.69 -9.26
C PRO A 8 22.73 14.49 -10.54
N LYS A 9 21.45 14.78 -10.77
CA LYS A 9 21.02 15.56 -11.94
C LYS A 9 21.57 16.99 -11.81
N PRO A 10 22.07 17.60 -12.90
CA PRO A 10 22.57 18.96 -12.86
C PRO A 10 21.44 19.95 -12.50
N LEU A 11 21.61 20.64 -11.37
CA LEU A 11 20.67 21.63 -10.85
C LEU A 11 20.88 23.01 -11.50
N PRO A 12 19.92 23.95 -11.36
CA PRO A 12 20.11 25.36 -11.70
C PRO A 12 21.30 25.98 -10.95
N ALA A 13 21.98 26.94 -11.57
CA ALA A 13 23.04 27.71 -10.91
C ALA A 13 22.48 28.68 -9.87
N ASP A 14 21.30 29.23 -10.13
CA ASP A 14 20.57 30.13 -9.23
C ASP A 14 20.11 29.36 -7.96
N PRO A 15 20.46 29.82 -6.74
CA PRO A 15 19.98 29.23 -5.50
C PRO A 15 18.45 29.16 -5.39
N LEU A 16 17.73 30.16 -5.89
CA LEU A 16 16.26 30.13 -5.93
C LEU A 16 15.77 29.01 -6.84
N GLY A 17 16.44 28.79 -7.98
CA GLY A 17 16.12 27.70 -8.89
C GLY A 17 16.42 26.31 -8.31
N GLN A 18 17.48 26.17 -7.51
CA GLN A 18 17.78 24.92 -6.80
C GLN A 18 16.68 24.59 -5.79
N ARG A 19 16.28 25.59 -4.99
CA ARG A 19 15.21 25.45 -4.00
C ARG A 19 13.84 25.22 -4.64
N PHE A 20 13.57 25.89 -5.76
CA PHE A 20 12.36 25.66 -6.54
C PHE A 20 12.26 24.20 -7.01
N HIS A 21 13.37 23.64 -7.50
CA HIS A 21 13.45 22.23 -7.88
C HIS A 21 13.31 21.29 -6.67
N GLU A 22 13.83 21.64 -5.50
CA GLU A 22 13.67 20.82 -4.29
C GLU A 22 12.19 20.61 -3.93
N LEU A 23 11.38 21.68 -4.03
CA LEU A 23 9.96 21.62 -3.71
C LEU A 23 9.12 20.96 -4.80
N PHE A 24 9.32 21.37 -6.07
CA PHE A 24 8.43 21.00 -7.17
C PHE A 24 9.03 19.97 -8.15
N GLY A 25 10.29 19.59 -7.98
CA GLY A 25 11.05 18.73 -8.89
C GLY A 25 11.04 17.24 -8.55
N ARG A 26 10.23 16.80 -7.58
CA ARG A 26 10.13 15.38 -7.20
C ARG A 26 9.66 14.49 -8.34
N ASN A 27 8.62 14.93 -9.07
CA ASN A 27 8.15 14.27 -10.27
C ASN A 27 8.19 15.24 -11.47
N LEU A 28 9.04 14.90 -12.43
CA LEU A 28 9.27 15.67 -13.65
C LEU A 28 8.72 14.98 -14.91
N TRP A 29 8.09 13.82 -14.76
CA TRP A 29 7.35 13.14 -15.82
C TRP A 29 5.91 13.61 -15.87
N ASP A 30 5.28 13.47 -17.04
CA ASP A 30 3.86 13.77 -17.25
C ASP A 30 3.45 15.18 -16.78
N PHE A 31 4.38 16.12 -16.89
CA PHE A 31 4.17 17.52 -16.51
C PHE A 31 3.14 18.17 -17.43
N ILE A 32 2.57 19.29 -16.98
CA ILE A 32 1.58 20.04 -17.77
C ILE A 32 2.18 21.37 -18.22
N GLU A 33 1.80 21.81 -19.43
CA GLU A 33 2.18 23.11 -19.94
C GLU A 33 1.03 23.73 -20.76
N ALA A 34 1.02 25.05 -20.86
CA ALA A 34 0.12 25.79 -21.73
C ALA A 34 0.81 27.08 -22.19
N PRO A 35 0.55 27.58 -23.40
CA PRO A 35 0.88 28.96 -23.72
C PRO A 35 0.17 29.92 -22.76
N ALA A 36 0.80 31.05 -22.45
CA ALA A 36 0.18 32.12 -21.68
C ALA A 36 -1.15 32.54 -22.35
N PRO A 37 -2.29 32.50 -21.63
CA PRO A 37 -3.56 32.85 -22.23
C PRO A 37 -3.65 34.35 -22.48
N ALA A 38 -4.33 34.74 -23.56
CA ALA A 38 -4.76 36.13 -23.73
C ALA A 38 -5.63 36.57 -22.53
N PRO A 39 -5.65 37.86 -22.18
CA PRO A 39 -6.47 38.37 -21.08
C PRO A 39 -7.93 37.90 -21.16
N GLY A 40 -8.44 37.33 -20.07
CA GLY A 40 -9.82 36.81 -20.00
C GLY A 40 -10.05 35.44 -20.66
N LYS A 41 -9.01 34.74 -21.14
CA LYS A 41 -9.11 33.37 -21.64
C LYS A 41 -8.55 32.35 -20.65
N LYS A 42 -9.14 31.16 -20.61
CA LYS A 42 -8.60 30.04 -19.83
C LYS A 42 -7.38 29.43 -20.55
N PRO A 43 -6.33 29.03 -19.81
CA PRO A 43 -5.17 28.36 -20.40
C PRO A 43 -5.53 27.00 -20.99
N LYS A 44 -4.94 26.67 -22.14
CA LYS A 44 -5.12 25.38 -22.82
C LYS A 44 -4.04 24.40 -22.38
N TRP A 45 -4.23 23.80 -21.21
CA TRP A 45 -3.31 22.82 -20.65
C TRP A 45 -3.20 21.57 -21.52
N ARG A 46 -1.96 21.13 -21.75
CA ARG A 46 -1.64 19.80 -22.28
C ARG A 46 -0.71 19.07 -21.32
N THR A 47 -0.82 17.74 -21.30
CA THR A 47 0.15 16.89 -20.61
C THR A 47 1.25 16.48 -21.57
N VAL A 48 2.50 16.60 -21.17
CA VAL A 48 3.66 16.18 -21.95
C VAL A 48 4.18 14.86 -21.38
N THR A 49 4.03 13.78 -22.15
CA THR A 49 4.39 12.41 -21.74
C THR A 49 5.67 11.91 -22.41
N ASP A 50 6.14 12.60 -23.45
CA ASP A 50 7.22 12.10 -24.33
C ASP A 50 8.61 12.12 -23.66
N TYR A 51 8.81 12.99 -22.67
CA TYR A 51 10.08 13.15 -21.97
C TYR A 51 9.90 13.78 -20.58
N PRO A 52 10.84 13.56 -19.64
CA PRO A 52 10.81 14.24 -18.35
C PRO A 52 11.43 15.63 -18.46
N LEU A 53 10.91 16.58 -17.69
CA LEU A 53 11.60 17.84 -17.43
C LEU A 53 12.96 17.59 -16.79
N ARG A 54 13.94 18.42 -17.16
CA ARG A 54 15.24 18.50 -16.48
C ARG A 54 15.21 19.66 -15.49
N PRO A 55 15.92 19.60 -14.35
CA PRO A 55 15.87 20.64 -13.32
C PRO A 55 16.12 22.06 -13.85
N ARG A 56 17.13 22.23 -14.73
CA ARG A 56 17.44 23.52 -15.37
C ARG A 56 16.34 24.00 -16.32
N ILE A 57 15.66 23.07 -17.00
CA ILE A 57 14.57 23.39 -17.94
C ILE A 57 13.28 23.72 -17.19
N LEU A 58 13.00 23.04 -16.07
CA LEU A 58 11.92 23.43 -15.16
C LEU A 58 12.11 24.90 -14.73
N TRP A 59 13.31 25.24 -14.27
CA TRP A 59 13.63 26.61 -13.85
C TRP A 59 13.47 27.62 -14.99
N GLN A 60 14.06 27.33 -16.16
CA GLN A 60 13.96 28.21 -17.32
C GLN A 60 12.51 28.43 -17.78
N ARG A 61 11.70 27.36 -17.87
CA ARG A 61 10.30 27.46 -18.30
C ARG A 61 9.41 28.11 -17.25
N TRP A 62 9.73 27.97 -15.96
CA TRP A 62 9.02 28.70 -14.92
C TRP A 62 9.21 30.21 -15.07
N GLN A 63 10.41 30.66 -15.49
CA GLN A 63 10.73 32.07 -15.72
C GLN A 63 10.15 32.65 -17.01
N ASP A 64 9.74 31.79 -17.95
CA ASP A 64 9.22 32.20 -19.25
C ASP A 64 7.77 32.74 -19.11
N PRO A 65 7.53 34.04 -19.38
CA PRO A 65 6.19 34.63 -19.25
C PRO A 65 5.21 34.13 -20.32
N ASP A 66 5.70 33.57 -21.43
CA ASP A 66 4.87 33.08 -22.53
C ASP A 66 4.42 31.64 -22.33
N THR A 67 4.94 30.96 -21.30
CA THR A 67 4.66 29.54 -21.03
C THR A 67 4.22 29.33 -19.57
N LEU A 68 3.04 28.76 -19.39
CA LEU A 68 2.62 28.21 -18.10
C LEU A 68 3.13 26.79 -17.94
N ILE A 69 3.61 26.46 -16.74
CA ILE A 69 4.11 25.13 -16.42
C ILE A 69 3.53 24.64 -15.10
N GLY A 70 3.30 23.33 -15.04
CA GLY A 70 2.75 22.66 -13.88
C GLY A 70 3.33 21.25 -13.72
N VAL A 71 3.24 20.71 -12.52
CA VAL A 71 3.78 19.40 -12.15
C VAL A 71 2.69 18.52 -11.55
N ARG A 72 2.98 17.22 -11.45
CA ARG A 72 2.12 16.24 -10.78
C ARG A 72 2.83 15.74 -9.53
N PHE A 73 2.05 15.26 -8.56
CA PHE A 73 2.62 14.62 -7.38
C PHE A 73 3.18 13.22 -7.69
N ASP A 74 4.15 12.77 -6.89
CA ASP A 74 4.62 11.39 -6.84
C ASP A 74 3.94 10.61 -5.69
N GLY A 75 4.41 9.42 -5.34
CA GLY A 75 3.93 8.63 -4.19
C GLY A 75 4.19 9.28 -2.82
N LEU A 76 5.14 10.20 -2.73
CA LEU A 76 5.42 11.01 -1.54
C LEU A 76 5.40 12.50 -1.89
N THR A 77 4.94 13.34 -0.96
CA THR A 77 4.89 14.80 -1.12
C THR A 77 5.20 15.52 0.19
N THR A 78 5.72 16.75 0.08
CA THR A 78 5.96 17.68 1.20
C THR A 78 5.01 18.88 1.15
N TYR A 79 3.96 18.82 0.36
CA TYR A 79 2.91 19.83 0.33
C TYR A 79 1.61 19.31 -0.25
N ALA A 80 0.57 20.09 -0.04
CA ALA A 80 -0.66 20.07 -0.83
C ALA A 80 -1.02 21.49 -1.30
N LEU A 81 -2.00 21.57 -2.18
CA LEU A 81 -2.55 22.78 -2.77
C LEU A 81 -4.07 22.63 -2.85
N ILE A 82 -4.78 23.70 -2.53
CA ILE A 82 -6.20 23.84 -2.83
C ILE A 82 -6.32 24.95 -3.87
N ASP A 83 -6.91 24.63 -5.01
CA ASP A 83 -7.18 25.57 -6.11
C ASP A 83 -8.65 26.00 -6.06
N ILE A 84 -8.86 27.31 -6.11
CA ILE A 84 -10.15 27.96 -5.91
C ILE A 84 -10.37 28.90 -7.09
N ASP A 85 -11.34 28.56 -7.92
CA ASP A 85 -11.68 29.39 -9.07
C ASP A 85 -12.27 30.74 -8.60
N ALA A 86 -12.07 31.79 -9.38
CA ALA A 86 -12.48 33.15 -9.00
C ALA A 86 -14.00 33.32 -8.82
N GLU A 87 -14.79 32.51 -9.52
CA GLU A 87 -16.26 32.48 -9.42
C GLU A 87 -16.77 31.52 -8.33
N SER A 88 -15.86 30.86 -7.62
CA SER A 88 -16.19 29.94 -6.54
C SER A 88 -16.80 30.68 -5.35
N PRO A 89 -17.81 30.12 -4.67
CA PRO A 89 -18.32 30.67 -3.41
C PRO A 89 -17.27 30.66 -2.30
N TYR A 90 -16.14 29.97 -2.50
CA TYR A 90 -15.02 29.92 -1.55
C TYR A 90 -13.95 30.99 -1.82
N CYS A 91 -14.09 31.82 -2.86
CA CYS A 91 -13.14 32.88 -3.22
C CYS A 91 -13.44 34.20 -2.48
N ASN A 92 -13.50 34.17 -1.14
CA ASN A 92 -13.68 35.35 -0.28
C ASN A 92 -13.00 35.15 1.09
N VAL A 93 -12.78 36.23 1.82
CA VAL A 93 -12.04 36.24 3.10
C VAL A 93 -12.66 35.26 4.11
N GLU A 94 -13.98 35.30 4.27
CA GLU A 94 -14.70 34.48 5.25
C GLU A 94 -14.58 32.99 4.95
N ALA A 95 -14.77 32.60 3.70
CA ALA A 95 -14.67 31.20 3.27
C ALA A 95 -13.23 30.69 3.35
N ILE A 96 -12.22 31.52 3.06
CA ILE A 96 -10.81 31.15 3.24
C ILE A 96 -10.48 30.96 4.72
N ALA A 97 -11.00 31.81 5.61
CA ALA A 97 -10.84 31.65 7.04
C ALA A 97 -11.48 30.34 7.55
N GLN A 98 -12.70 30.03 7.08
CA GLN A 98 -13.37 28.76 7.39
C GLN A 98 -12.59 27.55 6.87
N LEU A 99 -12.06 27.63 5.65
CA LEU A 99 -11.28 26.56 5.05
C LEU A 99 -9.96 26.33 5.80
N ARG A 100 -9.30 27.39 6.29
CA ARG A 100 -8.14 27.26 7.18
C ARG A 100 -8.50 26.64 8.53
N ALA A 101 -9.60 27.08 9.15
CA ALA A 101 -10.10 26.47 10.39
C ALA A 101 -10.42 24.98 10.19
N ALA A 102 -10.93 24.60 9.01
CA ALA A 102 -11.16 23.21 8.66
C ALA A 102 -9.88 22.39 8.61
N LEU A 103 -8.86 22.92 7.93
CA LEU A 103 -7.55 22.30 7.79
C LEU A 103 -6.81 22.18 9.14
N GLU A 104 -7.01 23.14 10.04
CA GLU A 104 -6.48 23.10 11.41
C GLU A 104 -6.96 21.86 12.17
N THR A 105 -8.19 21.38 11.94
CA THR A 105 -8.71 20.17 12.62
C THR A 105 -8.00 18.88 12.24
N ILE A 106 -7.17 18.90 11.19
CA ILE A 106 -6.34 17.76 10.78
C ILE A 106 -4.84 18.09 10.88
N GLY A 107 -4.47 19.11 11.65
CA GLY A 107 -3.08 19.47 11.91
C GLY A 107 -2.41 20.35 10.86
N ILE A 108 -3.16 20.90 9.90
CA ILE A 108 -2.64 21.88 8.93
C ILE A 108 -2.95 23.28 9.46
N THR A 109 -2.00 23.86 10.21
CA THR A 109 -2.17 25.08 11.02
C THR A 109 -1.67 26.35 10.35
N ARG A 110 -0.85 26.22 9.30
CA ARG A 110 -0.30 27.34 8.54
C ARG A 110 -0.38 27.08 7.05
N THR A 111 -0.73 28.12 6.29
CA THR A 111 -0.96 28.04 4.85
C THR A 111 -0.42 29.28 4.15
N LEU A 112 -0.13 29.17 2.85
CA LEU A 112 0.27 30.30 2.02
C LEU A 112 -0.82 30.56 1.00
N LEU A 113 -1.36 31.77 1.01
CA LEU A 113 -2.39 32.19 0.07
C LEU A 113 -1.77 32.96 -1.10
N LEU A 114 -2.16 32.59 -2.31
CA LEU A 114 -1.73 33.23 -3.52
C LEU A 114 -2.93 33.50 -4.41
N ARG A 115 -2.89 34.63 -5.11
CA ARG A 115 -3.61 34.75 -6.37
C ARG A 115 -2.89 33.91 -7.43
N SER A 116 -3.63 33.06 -8.14
CA SER A 116 -3.08 32.16 -9.15
C SER A 116 -2.86 32.88 -10.49
N THR A 117 -3.76 33.77 -10.90
CA THR A 117 -3.77 34.45 -12.20
C THR A 117 -4.36 35.87 -12.11
N HIS A 118 -4.28 36.63 -13.21
CA HIS A 118 -5.06 37.87 -13.39
C HIS A 118 -6.59 37.71 -13.28
N SER A 119 -7.13 36.49 -13.33
CA SER A 119 -8.56 36.25 -13.14
C SER A 119 -8.98 36.19 -11.67
N ASN A 120 -8.06 36.41 -10.73
CA ASN A 120 -8.29 36.40 -9.28
C ASN A 120 -8.64 35.03 -8.67
N GLY A 121 -8.38 33.92 -9.36
CA GLY A 121 -8.42 32.60 -8.72
C GLY A 121 -7.37 32.52 -7.60
N LEU A 122 -7.59 31.66 -6.62
CA LEU A 122 -6.74 31.51 -5.45
C LEU A 122 -6.09 30.13 -5.40
N HIS A 123 -4.83 30.11 -4.97
CA HIS A 123 -4.10 28.91 -4.61
C HIS A 123 -3.76 28.99 -3.13
N LEU A 124 -4.22 28.01 -2.35
CA LEU A 124 -3.84 27.85 -0.95
C LEU A 124 -2.85 26.70 -0.82
N TYR A 125 -1.56 27.01 -0.64
CA TYR A 125 -0.52 26.02 -0.42
C TYR A 125 -0.46 25.60 1.04
N LEU A 126 -0.25 24.29 1.25
CA LEU A 126 -0.19 23.62 2.53
C LEU A 126 1.20 22.96 2.68
N PRO A 127 2.26 23.71 3.06
CA PRO A 127 3.61 23.16 3.19
C PRO A 127 3.73 22.19 4.36
N LEU A 128 4.48 21.11 4.19
CA LEU A 128 4.74 20.11 5.22
C LEU A 128 6.25 20.04 5.52
N PRO A 129 6.65 19.87 6.81
CA PRO A 129 8.06 19.80 7.21
C PRO A 129 8.73 18.49 6.80
N GLU A 130 7.94 17.45 6.54
CA GLU A 130 8.41 16.12 6.13
C GLU A 130 7.54 15.52 5.02
N ALA A 131 8.08 14.51 4.34
CA ALA A 131 7.38 13.85 3.25
C ALA A 131 6.33 12.85 3.77
N VAL A 132 5.09 13.00 3.32
CA VAL A 132 3.98 12.10 3.62
C VAL A 132 3.54 11.33 2.38
N LYS A 133 2.78 10.25 2.58
CA LYS A 133 2.16 9.51 1.46
C LYS A 133 1.12 10.38 0.78
N THR A 134 1.35 10.69 -0.49
CA THR A 134 0.49 11.57 -1.30
C THR A 134 -0.96 11.10 -1.33
N PHE A 135 -1.19 9.79 -1.41
CA PHE A 135 -2.56 9.25 -1.42
C PHE A 135 -3.28 9.44 -0.08
N ASP A 136 -2.57 9.21 1.03
CA ASP A 136 -3.17 9.33 2.36
C ASP A 136 -3.49 10.81 2.62
N LEU A 137 -2.63 11.74 2.17
CA LEU A 137 -2.88 13.19 2.24
C LEU A 137 -4.10 13.61 1.42
N ALA A 138 -4.20 13.12 0.18
CA ALA A 138 -5.34 13.41 -0.70
C ALA A 138 -6.69 12.99 -0.06
N VAL A 139 -6.71 11.82 0.57
CA VAL A 139 -7.92 11.29 1.22
C VAL A 139 -8.23 12.05 2.50
N ALA A 140 -7.23 12.37 3.32
CA ALA A 140 -7.44 13.14 4.55
C ALA A 140 -8.01 14.54 4.24
N LEU A 141 -7.51 15.21 3.20
CA LEU A 141 -8.03 16.50 2.73
C LEU A 141 -9.47 16.36 2.21
N GLU A 142 -9.75 15.35 1.37
CA GLU A 142 -11.10 15.10 0.86
C GLU A 142 -12.10 14.90 2.01
N GLU A 143 -11.75 14.07 2.98
CA GLU A 143 -12.63 13.76 4.10
C GLU A 143 -12.82 14.96 5.02
N CYS A 144 -11.72 15.64 5.43
CA CYS A 144 -11.77 16.86 6.25
C CYS A 144 -12.73 17.90 5.67
N LEU A 145 -12.52 18.29 4.41
CA LEU A 145 -13.31 19.34 3.77
C LEU A 145 -14.76 18.89 3.56
N THR A 146 -14.99 17.64 3.11
CA THR A 146 -16.36 17.13 2.91
C THR A 146 -17.14 17.03 4.22
N THR A 147 -16.48 16.65 5.33
CA THR A 147 -17.15 16.57 6.66
C THR A 147 -17.53 17.92 7.23
N GLN A 148 -16.97 19.00 6.67
CA GLN A 148 -17.26 20.38 7.04
C GLN A 148 -18.03 21.09 5.91
N ASP A 149 -18.79 20.33 5.13
CA ASP A 149 -19.72 20.79 4.11
C ASP A 149 -19.10 21.57 2.92
N PHE A 150 -17.78 21.48 2.72
CA PHE A 150 -17.15 21.99 1.51
C PHE A 150 -17.44 21.08 0.32
N GLN A 151 -17.84 21.70 -0.79
CA GLN A 151 -18.12 21.01 -2.05
C GLN A 151 -16.87 20.97 -2.91
N ILE A 152 -16.17 19.84 -2.86
CA ILE A 152 -15.02 19.58 -3.74
C ILE A 152 -15.55 19.29 -5.15
N ALA A 153 -15.27 20.20 -6.08
CA ALA A 153 -15.70 20.10 -7.46
C ALA A 153 -14.74 20.84 -8.40
N ASN A 154 -14.59 20.31 -9.62
CA ASN A 154 -13.76 20.92 -10.66
C ASN A 154 -14.29 22.32 -11.01
N GLY A 155 -13.39 23.31 -11.09
CA GLY A 155 -13.74 24.70 -11.35
C GLY A 155 -14.47 25.39 -10.19
N THR A 156 -14.33 24.88 -8.97
CA THR A 156 -14.90 25.50 -7.75
C THR A 156 -13.93 25.39 -6.59
N LEU A 157 -13.65 24.16 -6.16
CA LEU A 157 -12.73 23.86 -5.06
C LEU A 157 -12.04 22.53 -5.39
N GLU A 158 -10.82 22.59 -5.88
CA GLU A 158 -10.04 21.43 -6.28
C GLU A 158 -8.89 21.16 -5.30
N ILE A 159 -8.71 19.89 -4.93
CA ILE A 159 -7.64 19.47 -4.03
C ILE A 159 -6.50 18.77 -4.79
N PHE A 160 -5.28 19.12 -4.42
CA PHE A 160 -4.05 18.66 -5.04
C PHE A 160 -3.08 18.23 -3.92
N PRO A 161 -2.78 16.94 -3.76
CA PRO A 161 -3.17 15.81 -4.61
C PRO A 161 -4.65 15.43 -4.50
N ASN A 162 -5.21 14.92 -5.61
CA ASN A 162 -6.57 14.37 -5.63
C ASN A 162 -6.61 12.88 -5.24
N PRO A 163 -7.71 12.38 -4.64
CA PRO A 163 -7.85 10.99 -4.20
C PRO A 163 -8.16 10.06 -5.38
N LYS A 164 -7.17 9.89 -6.25
CA LYS A 164 -7.27 9.14 -7.51
C LYS A 164 -7.78 7.69 -7.32
N PRO A 165 -8.57 7.15 -8.26
CA PRO A 165 -8.97 5.75 -8.21
C PRO A 165 -7.77 4.81 -8.42
N TYR A 166 -7.93 3.56 -7.99
CA TYR A 166 -6.96 2.51 -8.27
C TYR A 166 -7.13 2.03 -9.72
N GLY A 167 -6.09 2.19 -10.54
CA GLY A 167 -6.06 1.67 -11.90
C GLY A 167 -5.61 0.21 -11.93
N VAL A 168 -6.41 -0.68 -12.54
CA VAL A 168 -6.07 -2.11 -12.68
C VAL A 168 -5.15 -2.34 -13.89
N GLU A 169 -5.43 -1.67 -15.00
CA GLU A 169 -4.71 -1.85 -16.28
C GLU A 169 -3.66 -0.77 -16.54
N LYS A 170 -3.92 0.46 -16.09
CA LYS A 170 -3.03 1.61 -16.28
C LYS A 170 -2.79 2.34 -14.97
N ILE A 171 -1.58 2.86 -14.80
CA ILE A 171 -1.27 3.76 -13.69
C ILE A 171 -2.12 5.03 -13.89
N ILE A 172 -2.93 5.35 -12.89
CA ILE A 172 -3.67 6.61 -12.84
C ILE A 172 -2.77 7.61 -12.11
N HIS A 173 -2.54 8.76 -12.71
CA HIS A 173 -1.70 9.82 -12.15
C HIS A 173 -2.53 10.76 -11.29
N TYR A 174 -1.88 11.47 -10.36
CA TYR A 174 -2.50 12.61 -9.69
C TYR A 174 -2.73 13.73 -10.70
N ASN A 175 -3.74 14.57 -10.47
CA ASN A 175 -3.97 15.76 -11.27
C ASN A 175 -2.73 16.67 -11.22
N GLY A 176 -2.43 17.31 -12.37
CA GLY A 176 -1.35 18.28 -12.45
C GLY A 176 -1.84 19.63 -11.98
N HIS A 177 -1.00 20.34 -11.24
CA HIS A 177 -1.29 21.70 -10.81
C HIS A 177 -0.25 22.67 -11.37
N ARG A 178 -0.67 23.91 -11.52
CA ARG A 178 0.20 24.99 -11.96
C ARG A 178 1.20 25.39 -10.86
N LEU A 179 2.42 25.76 -11.26
CA LEU A 179 3.45 26.23 -10.33
C LEU A 179 3.19 27.67 -9.84
N PRO A 180 3.63 28.02 -8.61
CA PRO A 180 3.35 29.33 -8.01
C PRO A 180 4.20 30.44 -8.65
N LEU A 181 3.70 31.69 -8.58
CA LEU A 181 4.46 32.91 -8.86
C LEU A 181 5.19 32.98 -10.22
N GLN A 182 4.71 32.27 -11.25
CA GLN A 182 5.30 32.41 -12.58
C GLN A 182 5.27 33.89 -13.04
N PRO A 183 6.37 34.43 -13.59
CA PRO A 183 6.43 35.81 -14.04
C PRO A 183 5.38 36.14 -15.11
N GLY A 184 4.83 37.35 -15.07
CA GLY A 184 3.93 37.86 -16.11
C GLY A 184 2.49 37.33 -16.07
N THR A 185 2.13 36.51 -15.08
CA THR A 185 0.80 35.85 -15.06
C THR A 185 -0.19 36.46 -14.08
N GLY A 186 0.24 37.47 -13.31
CA GLY A 186 -0.55 38.09 -12.25
C GLY A 186 -0.61 37.29 -10.95
N SER A 187 0.22 36.24 -10.81
CA SER A 187 0.31 35.49 -9.56
C SER A 187 1.00 36.33 -8.49
N TYR A 188 0.46 36.34 -7.28
CA TYR A 188 0.92 37.20 -6.20
C TYR A 188 0.62 36.55 -4.85
N LEU A 189 1.53 36.64 -3.89
CA LEU A 189 1.25 36.32 -2.48
C LEU A 189 0.22 37.29 -1.92
N LEU A 190 -0.72 36.78 -1.15
CA LEU A 190 -1.77 37.58 -0.52
C LEU A 190 -1.69 37.51 1.01
N ASP A 191 -2.20 38.54 1.68
CA ASP A 191 -2.50 38.50 3.10
C ASP A 191 -3.89 37.89 3.37
N ASP A 192 -4.31 37.91 4.63
CA ASP A 192 -5.56 37.31 5.07
C ASP A 192 -6.79 38.07 4.56
N ASP A 193 -6.62 39.35 4.20
CA ASP A 193 -7.64 40.22 3.62
C ASP A 193 -7.63 40.17 2.07
N LEU A 194 -6.92 39.20 1.48
CA LEU A 194 -6.72 39.02 0.04
C LEU A 194 -5.96 40.14 -0.65
N ASN A 195 -5.24 41.00 0.10
CA ASN A 195 -4.45 42.07 -0.49
C ASN A 195 -3.08 41.56 -0.96
N PRO A 196 -2.55 42.07 -2.08
CA PRO A 196 -1.26 41.65 -2.61
C PRO A 196 -0.08 42.06 -1.72
N ILE A 197 0.74 41.08 -1.32
CA ILE A 197 1.97 41.27 -0.53
C ILE A 197 3.22 41.31 -1.41
N SER A 198 3.46 40.27 -2.22
CA SER A 198 4.70 40.13 -3.01
C SER A 198 4.56 39.15 -4.18
N ASP A 199 5.28 39.40 -5.27
CA ASP A 199 5.47 38.47 -6.40
C ASP A 199 6.81 37.72 -6.34
N LYS A 200 7.59 37.87 -5.26
CA LYS A 200 8.97 37.36 -5.20
C LYS A 200 9.05 35.95 -4.59
N LEU A 201 9.83 35.08 -5.23
CA LEU A 201 10.02 33.69 -4.80
C LEU A 201 10.76 33.56 -3.47
N ASP A 202 11.73 34.42 -3.18
CA ASP A 202 12.44 34.44 -1.89
C ASP A 202 11.48 34.67 -0.72
N ARG A 203 10.52 35.60 -0.89
CA ARG A 203 9.46 35.84 0.10
C ARG A 203 8.53 34.63 0.22
N PHE A 204 8.15 34.01 -0.90
CA PHE A 204 7.34 32.78 -0.90
C PHE A 204 8.04 31.66 -0.15
N PHE A 205 9.33 31.44 -0.39
CA PHE A 205 10.15 30.44 0.28
C PHE A 205 10.32 30.70 1.78
N TRP A 206 10.52 31.96 2.17
CA TRP A 206 10.57 32.32 3.59
C TRP A 206 9.25 32.00 4.31
N LEU A 207 8.11 32.36 3.70
CA LEU A 207 6.79 32.00 4.22
C LEU A 207 6.57 30.49 4.23
N TRP A 208 7.08 29.78 3.22
CA TRP A 208 6.95 28.34 3.08
C TRP A 208 7.63 27.60 4.23
N ASP A 209 8.88 27.95 4.55
CA ASP A 209 9.61 27.32 5.67
C ASP A 209 8.90 27.58 6.99
N GLY A 210 8.45 28.83 7.20
CA GLY A 210 7.68 29.20 8.37
C GLY A 210 6.39 28.38 8.48
N ALA A 211 5.61 28.26 7.42
CA ALA A 211 4.39 27.46 7.46
C ALA A 211 4.67 25.96 7.68
N ALA A 212 5.66 25.41 6.98
CA ALA A 212 6.04 24.01 7.11
C ALA A 212 6.47 23.66 8.55
N SER A 213 7.25 24.52 9.21
CA SER A 213 7.75 24.24 10.56
C SER A 213 6.70 24.28 11.67
N HIS A 214 5.51 24.85 11.40
CA HIS A 214 4.47 25.07 12.39
C HIS A 214 3.28 24.11 12.27
N GLN A 215 3.31 23.18 11.31
CA GLN A 215 2.26 22.17 11.19
C GLN A 215 2.23 21.24 12.41
N ASP A 216 1.05 20.82 12.82
CA ASP A 216 0.88 19.75 13.82
C ASP A 216 0.96 18.40 13.11
N MET A 217 2.17 17.86 13.06
CA MET A 217 2.43 16.60 12.36
C MET A 217 1.86 15.37 13.08
N ASP A 218 1.60 15.46 14.39
CA ASP A 218 1.04 14.32 15.12
C ASP A 218 -0.46 14.21 14.83
N GLU A 219 -1.19 15.33 14.87
CA GLU A 219 -2.59 15.40 14.45
C GLU A 219 -2.73 15.05 12.96
N LEU A 220 -1.85 15.58 12.10
CA LEU A 220 -1.88 15.25 10.68
C LEU A 220 -1.63 13.75 10.44
N ARG A 221 -0.62 13.13 11.06
CA ARG A 221 -0.37 11.68 10.89
C ARG A 221 -1.55 10.84 11.38
N HIS A 222 -2.21 11.27 12.45
CA HIS A 222 -3.44 10.63 12.93
C HIS A 222 -4.57 10.75 11.89
N ALA A 223 -4.83 11.94 11.36
CA ALA A 223 -5.82 12.20 10.32
C ALA A 223 -5.53 11.41 9.02
N LEU A 224 -4.26 11.33 8.58
CA LEU A 224 -3.83 10.53 7.42
C LEU A 224 -4.21 9.06 7.59
N LYS A 225 -3.99 8.50 8.79
CA LYS A 225 -4.34 7.12 9.11
C LYS A 225 -5.85 6.91 9.11
N ILE A 226 -6.61 7.80 9.76
CA ILE A 226 -8.07 7.76 9.79
C ILE A 226 -8.63 7.82 8.38
N GLY A 227 -8.22 8.82 7.58
CA GLY A 227 -8.68 8.98 6.20
C GLY A 227 -8.42 7.73 5.37
N ARG A 228 -7.21 7.15 5.50
CA ARG A 228 -6.85 5.92 4.81
C ARG A 228 -7.75 4.74 5.21
N ASP A 229 -8.02 4.58 6.49
CA ASP A 229 -8.86 3.50 7.00
C ASP A 229 -10.33 3.70 6.63
N ASN A 230 -10.84 4.93 6.67
CA ASN A 230 -12.19 5.27 6.20
C ASN A 230 -12.35 4.95 4.71
N ARG A 231 -11.37 5.31 3.87
CA ARG A 231 -11.39 4.95 2.44
C ARG A 231 -11.35 3.45 2.19
N ARG A 232 -10.72 2.67 3.06
CA ARG A 232 -10.71 1.19 2.99
C ARG A 232 -12.02 0.57 3.46
N LYS A 233 -12.62 1.14 4.50
CA LYS A 233 -13.88 0.69 5.13
C LYS A 233 -15.11 1.14 4.36
N LYS A 234 -15.02 2.25 3.61
CA LYS A 234 -16.08 2.71 2.71
C LYS A 234 -16.46 1.52 1.83
N PRO A 235 -17.69 1.00 1.96
CA PRO A 235 -18.18 -0.06 1.08
C PRO A 235 -17.90 0.42 -0.33
N ARG A 236 -17.28 -0.42 -1.16
CA ARG A 236 -17.25 -0.13 -2.60
C ARG A 236 -18.72 0.09 -2.96
N ARG A 237 -19.09 1.34 -3.26
CA ARG A 237 -20.45 1.66 -3.71
C ARG A 237 -20.66 0.74 -4.90
N SER A 238 -21.45 -0.31 -4.66
CA SER A 238 -22.03 -1.05 -5.77
C SER A 238 -22.73 0.01 -6.63
N PRO A 239 -22.66 -0.06 -7.95
CA PRO A 239 -23.39 0.86 -8.82
C PRO A 239 -24.91 0.92 -8.55
N TYR A 240 -25.41 0.03 -7.68
CA TYR A 240 -26.81 -0.13 -7.35
C TYR A 240 -27.14 0.43 -5.95
N PRO A 241 -28.23 1.22 -5.81
CA PRO A 241 -28.64 1.82 -4.54
C PRO A 241 -29.00 0.76 -3.48
N SER A 242 -28.77 1.11 -2.22
CA SER A 242 -28.69 0.18 -1.08
C SER A 242 -29.99 -0.51 -0.67
N ASN A 243 -31.16 -0.09 -1.16
CA ASN A 243 -32.42 -0.81 -0.94
C ASN A 243 -32.81 -1.71 -2.12
N SER A 244 -32.26 -1.49 -3.32
CA SER A 244 -32.47 -2.40 -4.44
C SER A 244 -31.51 -3.59 -4.41
N THR A 245 -30.37 -3.48 -3.72
CA THR A 245 -29.29 -4.49 -3.83
C THR A 245 -29.68 -5.86 -3.24
N VAL A 246 -30.39 -5.89 -2.11
CA VAL A 246 -30.84 -7.16 -1.50
C VAL A 246 -31.96 -7.79 -2.33
N GLU A 247 -32.90 -6.98 -2.80
CA GLU A 247 -34.03 -7.46 -3.63
C GLU A 247 -33.56 -7.90 -5.02
N THR A 248 -32.65 -7.15 -5.65
CA THR A 248 -31.98 -7.56 -6.89
C THR A 248 -31.19 -8.84 -6.68
N TRP A 249 -30.46 -8.99 -5.57
CA TRP A 249 -29.74 -10.23 -5.30
C TRP A 249 -30.69 -11.42 -5.09
N ARG A 250 -31.80 -11.22 -4.38
CA ARG A 250 -32.86 -12.23 -4.28
C ARG A 250 -33.37 -12.60 -5.66
N GLN A 251 -33.73 -11.60 -6.47
CA GLN A 251 -34.28 -11.79 -7.80
C GLN A 251 -33.29 -12.46 -8.77
N ASP A 252 -31.99 -12.16 -8.66
CA ASP A 252 -30.94 -12.83 -9.43
C ASP A 252 -30.87 -14.33 -9.08
N LEU A 253 -30.91 -14.67 -7.78
CA LEU A 253 -30.94 -16.07 -7.35
C LEU A 253 -32.21 -16.78 -7.80
N GLU A 254 -33.38 -16.14 -7.64
CA GLU A 254 -34.66 -16.68 -8.12
C GLU A 254 -34.62 -16.92 -9.63
N THR A 255 -34.12 -15.98 -10.42
CA THR A 255 -33.96 -16.11 -11.87
C THR A 255 -33.04 -17.29 -12.23
N GLU A 256 -31.92 -17.48 -11.52
CA GLU A 256 -31.03 -18.63 -11.73
C GLU A 256 -31.73 -19.96 -11.39
N LEU A 257 -32.51 -20.00 -10.31
CA LEU A 257 -33.23 -21.19 -9.87
C LEU A 257 -34.39 -21.54 -10.82
N GLU A 258 -35.13 -20.54 -11.31
CA GLU A 258 -36.19 -20.68 -12.31
C GLU A 258 -35.63 -21.21 -13.64
N ALA A 259 -34.47 -20.74 -14.07
CA ALA A 259 -33.80 -21.24 -15.27
C ALA A 259 -33.25 -22.67 -15.09
N GLY A 260 -32.81 -23.02 -13.88
CA GLY A 260 -32.31 -24.34 -13.53
C GLY A 260 -31.01 -24.72 -14.26
N TRP A 261 -30.91 -26.00 -14.65
CA TRP A 261 -29.77 -26.53 -15.40
C TRP A 261 -29.89 -26.22 -16.89
N SER A 262 -28.86 -25.58 -17.44
CA SER A 262 -28.68 -25.35 -18.88
C SER A 262 -27.54 -26.18 -19.50
N GLY A 263 -26.73 -26.87 -18.69
CA GLY A 263 -25.63 -27.69 -19.18
C GLY A 263 -24.92 -28.53 -18.12
N HIS A 264 -24.01 -29.39 -18.57
CA HIS A 264 -23.22 -30.24 -17.67
C HIS A 264 -22.20 -29.42 -16.85
N GLY A 265 -21.86 -29.91 -15.66
CA GLY A 265 -20.87 -29.28 -14.77
C GLY A 265 -21.42 -28.24 -13.80
N GLN A 266 -22.74 -27.98 -13.83
CA GLN A 266 -23.38 -26.93 -13.02
C GLN A 266 -23.80 -27.36 -11.61
N THR A 267 -23.67 -28.65 -11.25
CA THR A 267 -24.17 -29.19 -9.97
C THR A 267 -23.69 -28.42 -8.75
N ASN A 268 -22.40 -28.09 -8.67
CA ASN A 268 -21.87 -27.35 -7.52
C ASN A 268 -22.39 -25.91 -7.45
N HIS A 269 -22.58 -25.27 -8.60
CA HIS A 269 -23.12 -23.92 -8.68
C HIS A 269 -24.56 -23.90 -8.16
N LEU A 270 -25.43 -24.75 -8.71
CA LEU A 270 -26.84 -24.79 -8.33
C LEU A 270 -27.06 -25.27 -6.89
N LEU A 271 -26.26 -26.22 -6.38
CA LEU A 271 -26.30 -26.60 -4.95
C LEU A 271 -25.93 -25.42 -4.05
N LYS A 272 -24.94 -24.61 -4.44
CA LYS A 272 -24.59 -23.40 -3.72
C LYS A 272 -25.71 -22.36 -3.81
N THR A 273 -26.29 -22.14 -4.99
CA THR A 273 -27.38 -21.18 -5.21
C THR A 273 -28.60 -21.51 -4.34
N VAL A 274 -29.07 -22.77 -4.36
CA VAL A 274 -30.19 -23.24 -3.53
C VAL A 274 -29.88 -23.11 -2.05
N ALA A 275 -28.73 -23.61 -1.59
CA ALA A 275 -28.37 -23.54 -0.18
C ALA A 275 -28.17 -22.08 0.29
N CYS A 276 -27.61 -21.20 -0.56
CA CYS A 276 -27.46 -19.78 -0.26
C CYS A 276 -28.83 -19.10 -0.10
N TYR A 277 -29.76 -19.37 -1.01
CA TYR A 277 -31.12 -18.84 -0.95
C TYR A 277 -31.82 -19.31 0.34
N GLY A 278 -31.78 -20.61 0.62
CA GLY A 278 -32.35 -21.20 1.83
C GLY A 278 -31.75 -20.63 3.12
N ARG A 279 -30.43 -20.39 3.15
CA ARG A 279 -29.76 -19.83 4.32
C ARG A 279 -30.09 -18.36 4.54
N VAL A 280 -29.99 -17.55 3.49
CA VAL A 280 -30.06 -16.08 3.60
C VAL A 280 -31.50 -15.60 3.64
N PHE A 281 -32.36 -16.09 2.74
CA PHE A 281 -33.70 -15.55 2.55
C PHE A 281 -34.79 -16.36 3.25
N LEU A 282 -34.57 -17.67 3.46
CA LEU A 282 -35.49 -18.52 4.22
C LEU A 282 -35.04 -18.74 5.69
N GLY A 283 -33.85 -18.27 6.06
CA GLY A 283 -33.32 -18.36 7.41
C GLY A 283 -33.01 -19.80 7.88
N LEU A 284 -32.93 -20.77 6.96
CA LEU A 284 -32.76 -22.17 7.30
C LEU A 284 -31.33 -22.48 7.78
N SER A 285 -31.21 -23.54 8.59
CA SER A 285 -29.92 -24.03 9.10
C SER A 285 -29.95 -25.54 9.35
N GLY A 286 -28.77 -26.13 9.53
CA GLY A 286 -28.57 -27.53 9.84
C GLY A 286 -29.32 -28.48 8.91
N ASP A 287 -30.10 -29.37 9.51
CA ASP A 287 -30.85 -30.39 8.79
C ASP A 287 -32.02 -29.80 7.98
N GLU A 288 -32.57 -28.64 8.37
CA GLU A 288 -33.64 -27.96 7.63
C GLU A 288 -33.11 -27.40 6.30
N LEU A 289 -31.94 -26.76 6.34
CA LEU A 289 -31.28 -26.27 5.14
C LEU A 289 -30.90 -27.42 4.18
N PHE A 290 -30.42 -28.52 4.75
CA PHE A 290 -30.09 -29.72 3.99
C PHE A 290 -31.32 -30.34 3.32
N THR A 291 -32.41 -30.49 4.07
CA THR A 291 -33.68 -31.03 3.58
C THR A 291 -34.24 -30.16 2.46
N HIS A 292 -34.31 -28.84 2.67
CA HIS A 292 -34.74 -27.89 1.64
C HIS A 292 -33.89 -28.00 0.36
N THR A 293 -32.56 -28.07 0.52
CA THR A 293 -31.65 -28.18 -0.62
C THR A 293 -31.86 -29.49 -1.38
N LEU A 294 -32.02 -30.60 -0.67
CA LEU A 294 -32.26 -31.92 -1.26
C LEU A 294 -33.61 -32.04 -1.97
N GLU A 295 -34.63 -31.36 -1.48
CA GLU A 295 -35.97 -31.37 -2.08
C GLU A 295 -36.04 -30.45 -3.29
N THR A 296 -35.41 -29.28 -3.21
CA THR A 296 -35.48 -28.23 -4.24
C THR A 296 -34.63 -28.58 -5.47
N VAL A 297 -33.44 -29.14 -5.29
CA VAL A 297 -32.50 -29.43 -6.38
C VAL A 297 -33.12 -30.39 -7.42
N PRO A 298 -33.70 -31.56 -7.07
CA PRO A 298 -34.31 -32.44 -8.06
C PRO A 298 -35.47 -31.82 -8.86
N GLN A 299 -36.06 -30.74 -8.35
CA GLN A 299 -37.21 -30.06 -8.94
C GLN A 299 -36.83 -28.97 -9.96
N LEU A 300 -35.60 -28.44 -9.95
CA LEU A 300 -35.26 -27.38 -10.92
C LEU A 300 -35.20 -27.93 -12.35
N PRO A 301 -35.56 -27.10 -13.36
CA PRO A 301 -35.57 -27.52 -14.76
C PRO A 301 -34.23 -28.09 -15.21
N GLY A 302 -34.23 -29.20 -15.95
CA GLY A 302 -33.01 -29.79 -16.52
C GLY A 302 -32.19 -30.69 -15.57
N TYR A 303 -32.63 -30.91 -14.32
CA TYR A 303 -31.92 -31.79 -13.36
C TYR A 303 -31.61 -33.17 -13.93
N ARG A 304 -32.65 -33.87 -14.44
CA ARG A 304 -32.52 -35.24 -14.98
C ARG A 304 -31.62 -35.30 -16.21
N GLN A 305 -31.62 -34.23 -17.01
CA GLN A 305 -30.91 -34.15 -18.29
C GLN A 305 -29.43 -33.81 -18.12
N TYR A 306 -29.11 -32.88 -17.21
CA TYR A 306 -27.77 -32.27 -17.15
C TYR A 306 -26.97 -32.61 -15.89
N CYS A 307 -27.63 -32.96 -14.77
CA CYS A 307 -26.93 -33.30 -13.53
C CYS A 307 -26.37 -34.73 -13.59
N ARG A 308 -25.05 -34.88 -13.79
CA ARG A 308 -24.38 -36.21 -13.77
C ARG A 308 -24.11 -36.74 -12.36
N HIS A 309 -24.43 -35.96 -11.34
CA HIS A 309 -24.15 -36.26 -9.94
C HIS A 309 -25.42 -36.70 -9.18
N GLN A 310 -26.47 -37.12 -9.88
CA GLN A 310 -27.72 -37.60 -9.29
C GLN A 310 -27.50 -38.70 -8.23
N HIS A 311 -26.60 -39.65 -8.52
CA HIS A 311 -26.28 -40.77 -7.64
C HIS A 311 -25.53 -40.36 -6.35
N GLU A 312 -25.02 -39.13 -6.27
CA GLU A 312 -24.26 -38.63 -5.12
C GLU A 312 -24.75 -37.25 -4.65
N ILE A 313 -25.97 -36.87 -5.06
CA ILE A 313 -26.50 -35.52 -4.85
C ILE A 313 -26.64 -35.20 -3.37
N GLU A 314 -27.02 -36.19 -2.56
CA GLU A 314 -27.14 -36.10 -1.12
C GLU A 314 -25.83 -35.71 -0.45
N ARG A 315 -24.75 -36.45 -0.77
CA ARG A 315 -23.42 -36.17 -0.24
C ARG A 315 -22.95 -34.76 -0.59
N LYS A 316 -23.21 -34.32 -1.83
CA LYS A 316 -22.82 -32.99 -2.31
C LYS A 316 -23.66 -31.87 -1.69
N ALA A 317 -24.97 -32.07 -1.55
CA ALA A 317 -25.86 -31.13 -0.87
C ALA A 317 -25.41 -30.91 0.56
N LYS A 318 -25.14 -31.99 1.31
CA LYS A 318 -24.64 -31.89 2.69
C LYS A 318 -23.34 -31.10 2.80
N ALA A 319 -22.40 -31.31 1.87
CA ALA A 319 -21.14 -30.58 1.83
C ALA A 319 -21.36 -29.07 1.55
N TRP A 320 -22.28 -28.73 0.65
CA TRP A 320 -22.58 -27.35 0.31
C TRP A 320 -23.37 -26.62 1.37
N CYS A 321 -24.36 -27.25 2.02
CA CYS A 321 -25.09 -26.66 3.14
C CYS A 321 -24.11 -26.29 4.27
N LYS A 322 -23.25 -27.24 4.68
CA LYS A 322 -22.21 -26.99 5.70
C LYS A 322 -21.27 -25.86 5.29
N ALA A 323 -20.88 -25.78 4.01
CA ALA A 323 -20.03 -24.70 3.54
C ALA A 323 -20.76 -23.35 3.61
N VAL A 324 -22.00 -23.28 3.11
CA VAL A 324 -22.81 -22.07 3.07
C VAL A 324 -23.04 -21.49 4.46
N GLU A 325 -23.32 -22.32 5.47
CA GLU A 325 -23.48 -21.87 6.85
C GLU A 325 -22.24 -21.17 7.41
N GLY A 326 -21.04 -21.55 6.96
CA GLY A 326 -19.79 -20.89 7.34
C GLY A 326 -19.54 -19.56 6.60
N TYR A 327 -20.27 -19.28 5.53
CA TYR A 327 -20.07 -18.09 4.67
C TYR A 327 -21.24 -17.10 4.66
N TYR A 328 -22.46 -17.54 5.00
CA TYR A 328 -23.71 -16.79 4.85
C TYR A 328 -24.57 -16.86 6.11
N TRP A 329 -25.27 -15.76 6.41
CA TRP A 329 -26.17 -15.60 7.55
C TRP A 329 -27.59 -15.28 7.08
N PRO A 330 -28.62 -15.60 7.86
CA PRO A 330 -29.97 -15.13 7.62
C PRO A 330 -30.00 -13.61 7.46
N LEU A 331 -30.81 -13.13 6.53
CA LEU A 331 -30.95 -11.71 6.26
C LEU A 331 -31.46 -10.99 7.52
N GLY A 332 -30.66 -10.06 8.05
CA GLY A 332 -30.96 -9.31 9.27
C GLY A 332 -30.12 -9.73 10.49
N ASP A 333 -29.43 -10.87 10.43
CA ASP A 333 -28.55 -11.33 11.51
C ASP A 333 -27.14 -10.71 11.43
N GLU A 334 -26.52 -10.49 12.59
CA GLU A 334 -25.13 -10.05 12.67
C GLU A 334 -24.17 -11.20 12.29
N PRO A 335 -23.19 -10.96 11.38
CA PRO A 335 -22.29 -12.00 10.94
C PRO A 335 -21.31 -12.40 12.05
N THR A 336 -21.61 -13.49 12.74
CA THR A 336 -20.70 -14.11 13.71
C THR A 336 -19.71 -14.98 12.97
N ARG A 337 -18.61 -14.39 12.49
CA ARG A 337 -17.43 -15.20 12.13
C ARG A 337 -16.68 -15.53 13.40
N ASP A 338 -17.10 -16.59 14.06
CA ASP A 338 -16.34 -17.13 15.18
C ASP A 338 -15.06 -17.81 14.65
N THR A 339 -14.01 -17.03 14.47
CA THR A 339 -12.66 -17.54 14.21
C THR A 339 -11.99 -18.09 15.48
N SER A 340 -12.71 -18.12 16.61
CA SER A 340 -12.20 -18.50 17.94
C SER A 340 -12.37 -19.98 18.27
N ILE A 341 -12.98 -20.79 17.40
CA ILE A 341 -12.97 -22.24 17.61
C ILE A 341 -11.55 -22.75 17.33
N GLU A 342 -10.74 -22.81 18.39
CA GLU A 342 -9.50 -23.58 18.45
C GLU A 342 -9.81 -25.07 18.30
N LEU A 343 -10.17 -25.49 17.08
CA LEU A 343 -9.99 -26.88 16.70
C LEU A 343 -8.47 -27.13 16.67
N PRO A 344 -7.98 -28.26 17.23
CA PRO A 344 -6.57 -28.63 17.13
C PRO A 344 -6.12 -28.50 15.66
N PRO A 345 -4.92 -27.97 15.39
CA PRO A 345 -4.47 -27.60 14.06
C PRO A 345 -4.42 -28.85 13.16
N GLN A 346 -5.54 -29.16 12.52
CA GLN A 346 -5.59 -30.16 11.48
C GLN A 346 -4.89 -29.52 10.27
N PRO A 347 -3.83 -30.15 9.72
CA PRO A 347 -3.16 -29.61 8.56
C PRO A 347 -4.20 -29.44 7.46
N SER A 348 -4.28 -28.24 6.89
CA SER A 348 -5.23 -27.98 5.81
C SER A 348 -5.04 -29.03 4.70
N VAL A 349 -6.10 -29.38 3.97
CA VAL A 349 -6.00 -30.33 2.85
C VAL A 349 -4.88 -29.94 1.87
N ASN A 350 -4.62 -28.63 1.72
CA ASN A 350 -3.52 -28.10 0.91
C ASN A 350 -2.14 -28.38 1.51
N GLN A 351 -2.01 -28.34 2.84
CA GLN A 351 -0.79 -28.67 3.56
C GLN A 351 -0.49 -30.17 3.45
N GLN A 352 -1.48 -31.03 3.68
CA GLN A 352 -1.34 -32.49 3.48
C GLN A 352 -0.92 -32.84 2.04
N ARG A 353 -1.52 -32.18 1.05
CA ARG A 353 -1.13 -32.36 -0.37
C ARG A 353 0.29 -31.89 -0.67
N ALA A 354 0.75 -30.82 -0.01
CA ALA A 354 2.11 -30.30 -0.18
C ALA A 354 3.15 -31.22 0.47
N GLU A 355 2.87 -31.76 1.65
CA GLU A 355 3.70 -32.74 2.35
C GLU A 355 3.81 -34.04 1.55
N ASN A 356 2.69 -34.60 1.10
CA ASN A 356 2.69 -35.80 0.26
C ASN A 356 3.49 -35.61 -1.05
N ALA A 357 3.40 -34.43 -1.68
CA ALA A 357 4.19 -34.13 -2.87
C ALA A 357 5.70 -34.03 -2.56
N ARG A 358 6.06 -33.46 -1.41
CA ARG A 358 7.45 -33.39 -0.93
C ARG A 358 8.03 -34.78 -0.70
N ASP A 359 7.28 -35.66 -0.05
CA ASP A 359 7.72 -37.02 0.28
C ASP A 359 7.94 -37.87 -0.97
N ARG A 360 7.02 -37.77 -1.95
CA ARG A 360 7.16 -38.45 -3.25
C ARG A 360 8.39 -37.97 -4.02
N ILE A 361 8.71 -36.67 -3.98
CA ILE A 361 9.91 -36.13 -4.61
C ILE A 361 11.17 -36.65 -3.92
N ALA A 362 11.21 -36.67 -2.59
CA ALA A 362 12.35 -37.19 -1.83
C ALA A 362 12.61 -38.67 -2.12
N GLN A 363 11.56 -39.49 -2.10
CA GLN A 363 11.65 -40.92 -2.44
C GLN A 363 12.13 -41.16 -3.88
N ALA A 364 11.65 -40.37 -4.84
CA ALA A 364 12.09 -40.46 -6.22
C ALA A 364 13.58 -40.13 -6.38
N VAL A 365 14.08 -39.12 -5.66
CA VAL A 365 15.51 -38.76 -5.65
C VAL A 365 16.36 -39.87 -5.07
N ASP A 366 15.96 -40.43 -3.93
CA ASP A 366 16.72 -41.51 -3.27
C ASP A 366 16.74 -42.79 -4.11
N THR A 367 15.62 -43.12 -4.76
CA THR A 367 15.54 -44.25 -5.69
C THR A 367 16.52 -44.09 -6.86
N LEU A 368 16.57 -42.90 -7.47
CA LEU A 368 17.49 -42.61 -8.57
C LEU A 368 18.96 -42.58 -8.14
N LYS A 369 19.25 -42.13 -6.91
CA LYS A 369 20.59 -42.21 -6.31
C LYS A 369 21.04 -43.67 -6.12
N GLN A 370 20.17 -44.50 -5.56
CA GLN A 370 20.46 -45.92 -5.31
C GLN A 370 20.68 -46.71 -6.60
N LEU A 371 19.94 -46.38 -7.66
CA LEU A 371 20.08 -47.02 -8.97
C LEU A 371 21.30 -46.51 -9.77
N GLY A 372 21.96 -45.43 -9.32
CA GLY A 372 23.08 -44.83 -10.05
C GLY A 372 22.68 -44.22 -11.41
N THR A 373 21.39 -43.96 -11.63
CA THR A 373 20.82 -43.51 -12.91
C THR A 373 20.54 -42.01 -12.94
N LEU A 374 21.20 -41.21 -12.09
CA LEU A 374 21.04 -39.76 -12.07
C LEU A 374 21.53 -39.13 -13.39
N PRO A 375 20.64 -38.54 -14.21
CA PRO A 375 21.06 -37.92 -15.45
C PRO A 375 21.92 -36.69 -15.19
N HIS A 376 22.99 -36.52 -15.97
CA HIS A 376 23.88 -35.35 -15.87
C HIS A 376 23.22 -34.04 -16.36
N LYS A 377 22.19 -34.14 -17.21
CA LYS A 377 21.47 -32.97 -17.72
C LYS A 377 20.22 -32.71 -16.87
N ILE A 378 20.08 -31.47 -16.39
CA ILE A 378 18.94 -31.03 -15.57
C ILE A 378 17.59 -31.30 -16.25
N ARG A 379 17.51 -31.16 -17.57
CA ARG A 379 16.27 -31.41 -18.33
C ARG A 379 15.81 -32.88 -18.22
N ASP A 380 16.75 -33.81 -18.32
CA ASP A 380 16.48 -35.24 -18.28
C ASP A 380 16.17 -35.68 -16.83
N LEU A 381 16.86 -35.10 -15.85
CA LEU A 381 16.58 -35.28 -14.43
C LEU A 381 15.17 -34.81 -14.06
N VAL A 382 14.74 -33.65 -14.56
CA VAL A 382 13.39 -33.10 -14.34
C VAL A 382 12.32 -34.04 -14.89
N GLN A 383 12.50 -34.54 -16.12
CA GLN A 383 11.56 -35.46 -16.74
C GLN A 383 11.42 -36.75 -15.91
N GLN A 384 12.54 -37.37 -15.57
CA GLN A 384 12.56 -38.63 -14.83
C GLN A 384 12.00 -38.50 -13.41
N LEU A 385 12.27 -37.38 -12.73
CA LEU A 385 11.68 -37.08 -11.42
C LEU A 385 10.18 -36.81 -11.49
N THR A 386 9.68 -36.12 -12.52
CA THR A 386 8.22 -35.92 -12.67
C THR A 386 7.48 -37.22 -12.92
N GLU A 387 8.07 -38.12 -13.70
CA GLU A 387 7.53 -39.46 -13.99
C GLU A 387 7.53 -40.34 -12.74
N THR A 388 8.66 -40.38 -12.01
CA THR A 388 8.83 -41.23 -10.82
C THR A 388 8.05 -40.71 -9.60
N ALA A 389 7.99 -39.39 -9.39
CA ALA A 389 7.25 -38.79 -8.27
C ALA A 389 5.75 -38.56 -8.57
N HIS A 390 5.31 -38.81 -9.81
CA HIS A 390 3.95 -38.52 -10.31
C HIS A 390 3.48 -37.10 -9.97
N CYS A 391 4.31 -36.10 -10.28
CA CYS A 391 4.05 -34.71 -9.92
C CYS A 391 4.25 -33.76 -11.12
N SER A 392 3.60 -32.59 -11.08
CA SER A 392 3.76 -31.59 -12.13
C SER A 392 5.14 -30.91 -12.07
N LEU A 393 5.64 -30.42 -13.20
CA LEU A 393 6.86 -29.60 -13.26
C LEU A 393 6.82 -28.45 -12.24
N LYS A 394 5.68 -27.75 -12.15
CA LYS A 394 5.50 -26.65 -11.20
C LYS A 394 5.66 -27.09 -9.75
N THR A 395 5.20 -28.29 -9.40
CA THR A 395 5.36 -28.87 -8.07
C THR A 395 6.82 -29.22 -7.81
N LEU A 396 7.51 -29.82 -8.79
CA LEU A 396 8.92 -30.19 -8.67
C LEU A 396 9.84 -28.98 -8.44
N TYR A 397 9.67 -27.90 -9.22
CA TYR A 397 10.43 -26.65 -9.06
C TYR A 397 10.14 -25.90 -7.74
N LYS A 398 9.03 -26.21 -7.05
CA LYS A 398 8.76 -25.65 -5.71
C LYS A 398 9.66 -26.27 -4.64
N HIS A 399 10.24 -27.45 -4.91
CA HIS A 399 11.02 -28.25 -3.97
C HIS A 399 12.47 -28.48 -4.45
N LEU A 400 13.11 -27.44 -5.03
CA LEU A 400 14.48 -27.51 -5.58
C LEU A 400 15.53 -28.03 -4.60
N SER A 401 15.38 -27.71 -3.31
CA SER A 401 16.29 -28.14 -2.25
C SER A 401 16.40 -29.66 -2.08
N LEU A 402 15.47 -30.43 -2.66
CA LEU A 402 15.47 -31.89 -2.55
C LEU A 402 16.24 -32.58 -3.69
N TRP A 403 16.42 -31.92 -4.84
CA TRP A 403 16.83 -32.63 -6.06
C TRP A 403 17.76 -31.83 -6.97
N HIS A 404 17.80 -30.51 -6.89
CA HIS A 404 18.58 -29.69 -7.82
C HIS A 404 20.05 -29.59 -7.35
N PRO A 405 21.04 -29.93 -8.18
CA PRO A 405 22.47 -29.95 -7.81
C PRO A 405 22.95 -28.66 -7.13
N ASP A 406 22.59 -27.50 -7.69
CA ASP A 406 22.97 -26.17 -7.18
C ASP A 406 22.35 -25.84 -5.80
N HIS A 407 21.36 -26.62 -5.36
CA HIS A 407 20.64 -26.43 -4.10
C HIS A 407 20.87 -27.57 -3.10
N THR A 408 21.68 -28.59 -3.44
CA THR A 408 21.90 -29.80 -2.64
C THR A 408 23.32 -29.96 -2.04
N GLN A 409 24.22 -28.97 -2.18
CA GLN A 409 25.56 -29.09 -1.59
C GLN A 409 25.55 -28.99 -0.05
N PRO A 410 26.32 -29.84 0.67
CA PRO A 410 26.44 -29.77 2.11
C PRO A 410 27.39 -28.63 2.51
N SER A 411 26.85 -27.60 3.12
CA SER A 411 27.63 -26.60 3.85
C SER A 411 28.13 -27.22 5.16
N GLU A 412 29.45 -27.38 5.33
CA GLU A 412 30.03 -27.49 6.67
C GLU A 412 29.82 -26.14 7.40
N GLU A 413 29.24 -26.28 8.59
CA GLU A 413 28.85 -25.32 9.65
C GLU A 413 29.73 -24.06 9.79
N THR A 414 29.26 -22.82 10.04
CA THR A 414 28.25 -22.32 10.99
C THR A 414 27.88 -20.85 10.69
N GLY A 415 26.63 -20.43 11.00
CA GLY A 415 26.39 -19.10 11.61
C GLY A 415 25.82 -17.92 10.80
N VAL A 416 24.52 -17.98 10.49
CA VAL A 416 23.53 -16.86 10.43
C VAL A 416 23.75 -15.66 9.46
N THR A 417 22.84 -15.63 8.48
CA THR A 417 22.34 -14.52 7.63
C THR A 417 23.24 -13.91 6.54
N ALA A 418 23.16 -14.48 5.34
CA ALA A 418 22.86 -13.72 4.12
C ALA A 418 22.40 -14.67 2.99
N GLN A 419 21.30 -14.31 2.33
CA GLN A 419 20.81 -15.00 1.12
C GLN A 419 21.77 -14.76 -0.05
N PRO A 420 22.10 -15.78 -0.89
CA PRO A 420 22.75 -15.51 -2.15
C PRO A 420 21.72 -15.10 -3.20
N LYS A 421 22.09 -14.01 -3.86
CA LYS A 421 21.44 -13.33 -4.98
C LYS A 421 21.19 -14.31 -6.12
N GLY A 422 19.99 -14.26 -6.68
CA GLY A 422 19.75 -14.79 -8.02
C GLY A 422 20.30 -13.81 -9.05
N ASP A 423 21.43 -14.18 -9.67
CA ASP A 423 21.82 -13.58 -10.94
C ASP A 423 21.20 -14.38 -12.08
N ARG A 424 20.23 -13.73 -12.73
CA ARG A 424 19.69 -14.08 -14.04
C ARG A 424 20.51 -13.37 -15.11
N VAL A 425 21.32 -14.11 -15.85
CA VAL A 425 21.62 -13.89 -17.29
C VAL A 425 22.27 -15.20 -17.77
N LEU A 426 21.94 -15.86 -18.87
CA LEU A 426 21.52 -15.40 -20.19
C LEU A 426 20.61 -16.45 -20.85
N PHE A 427 19.52 -15.99 -21.48
CA PHE A 427 19.03 -16.57 -22.73
C PHE A 427 19.42 -15.56 -23.81
N GLU A 428 20.52 -15.82 -24.51
CA GLU A 428 20.77 -15.19 -25.79
C GLU A 428 21.03 -16.32 -26.79
N VAL A 429 20.04 -16.51 -27.65
CA VAL A 429 20.02 -17.52 -28.70
C VAL A 429 21.04 -17.14 -29.76
N LEU A 430 21.98 -18.06 -29.96
CA LEU A 430 22.74 -18.34 -31.19
C LEU A 430 22.40 -17.46 -32.41
N LYS A 431 23.33 -16.57 -32.79
CA LYS A 431 23.47 -16.12 -34.18
C LYS A 431 24.64 -16.89 -34.84
N PRO A 432 24.48 -17.45 -36.05
CA PRO A 432 25.60 -18.05 -36.79
C PRO A 432 26.48 -16.98 -37.46
N PRO A 433 27.74 -17.29 -37.81
CA PRO A 433 28.70 -16.31 -38.31
C PRO A 433 28.48 -15.95 -39.78
N VAL A 434 28.77 -14.70 -40.10
CA VAL A 434 28.77 -14.11 -41.45
C VAL A 434 30.06 -14.49 -42.18
N SER A 435 29.93 -14.87 -43.45
CA SER A 435 30.98 -14.77 -44.48
C SER A 435 30.35 -14.11 -45.72
N ALA A 436 31.02 -13.07 -46.23
CA ALA A 436 30.59 -12.19 -47.32
C ALA A 436 30.99 -12.76 -48.71
N PRO A 437 30.86 -12.04 -49.85
CA PRO A 437 29.87 -11.06 -50.32
C PRO A 437 29.35 -11.38 -51.76
N LEU A 438 28.28 -10.70 -52.20
CA LEU A 438 28.11 -10.00 -53.51
C LEU A 438 26.68 -10.08 -54.11
N ALA A 439 26.19 -8.87 -54.40
CA ALA A 439 25.41 -8.45 -55.57
C ALA A 439 23.89 -8.77 -55.70
N LEU A 440 23.19 -7.67 -55.98
CA LEU A 440 21.93 -7.51 -56.74
C LEU A 440 20.59 -7.69 -56.01
N VAL A 441 19.87 -6.56 -55.92
CA VAL A 441 18.45 -6.42 -55.58
C VAL A 441 17.61 -6.93 -56.76
N PRO A 442 16.52 -7.69 -56.51
CA PRO A 442 15.19 -7.15 -56.79
C PRO A 442 14.11 -7.47 -55.72
N ASP A 443 13.00 -6.75 -55.84
CA ASP A 443 11.83 -6.57 -54.96
C ASP A 443 11.12 -7.83 -54.40
N PRO A 444 10.31 -7.68 -53.30
CA PRO A 444 9.73 -8.81 -52.58
C PRO A 444 8.52 -9.44 -53.30
N PRO A 445 8.36 -10.78 -53.29
CA PRO A 445 7.12 -11.41 -53.73
C PRO A 445 6.02 -11.32 -52.67
N GLN A 446 4.82 -10.98 -53.12
CA GLN A 446 3.56 -10.99 -52.36
C GLN A 446 3.16 -12.42 -51.93
N PRO A 447 2.34 -12.56 -50.85
CA PRO A 447 2.07 -13.85 -50.23
C PRO A 447 1.07 -14.68 -51.05
N LEU A 448 1.34 -15.99 -51.19
CA LEU A 448 0.39 -16.96 -51.69
C LEU A 448 -0.46 -17.55 -50.55
N SER A 449 -1.74 -17.57 -50.85
CA SER A 449 -2.90 -18.06 -50.13
C SER A 449 -2.96 -19.59 -50.01
N GLU A 450 -3.56 -20.02 -48.91
CA GLU A 450 -4.33 -21.25 -48.71
C GLU A 450 -3.61 -22.61 -48.65
N GLY A 451 -3.93 -23.35 -47.58
CA GLY A 451 -3.51 -24.74 -47.39
C GLY A 451 -3.86 -25.26 -46.00
N LEU A 452 -5.15 -25.57 -45.80
CA LEU A 452 -5.78 -26.23 -44.66
C LEU A 452 -4.89 -27.16 -43.80
N LEU A 453 -4.95 -26.98 -42.48
CA LEU A 453 -4.64 -28.04 -41.50
C LEU A 453 -5.88 -28.36 -40.66
N HIS A 454 -6.25 -29.63 -40.69
CA HIS A 454 -7.33 -30.25 -39.95
C HIS A 454 -7.28 -29.94 -38.45
N THR A 455 -8.38 -29.41 -37.93
CA THR A 455 -8.66 -29.32 -36.49
C THR A 455 -9.39 -30.58 -36.02
N GLN A 456 -8.80 -31.27 -35.03
CA GLN A 456 -9.59 -31.85 -33.95
C GLN A 456 -9.25 -31.10 -32.65
N GLU A 457 -10.31 -30.65 -32.00
CA GLU A 457 -10.45 -30.00 -30.69
C GLU A 457 -9.43 -30.47 -29.61
N ARG A 458 -8.97 -29.70 -28.61
CA ARG A 458 -9.61 -28.61 -27.84
C ARG A 458 -8.57 -27.86 -26.98
N SER A 459 -8.88 -26.58 -26.75
CA SER A 459 -8.41 -25.68 -25.66
C SER A 459 -7.13 -24.85 -25.88
N MET A 460 -7.37 -23.64 -26.39
CA MET A 460 -6.53 -22.47 -26.15
C MET A 460 -6.79 -21.93 -24.74
N LYS A 461 -5.73 -21.82 -23.93
CA LYS A 461 -5.60 -20.73 -22.94
C LYS A 461 -4.34 -19.97 -23.29
N CYS A 462 -4.53 -18.74 -23.77
CA CYS A 462 -3.45 -17.79 -24.00
C CYS A 462 -2.72 -17.53 -22.69
N MET A 463 -1.38 -17.57 -22.77
CA MET A 463 -0.48 -17.15 -21.71
C MET A 463 -0.53 -15.63 -21.55
N ALA A 464 -0.86 -15.16 -20.35
CA ALA A 464 -0.38 -13.89 -19.85
C ALA A 464 0.73 -14.19 -18.83
N VAL A 465 1.95 -13.77 -19.15
CA VAL A 465 3.12 -13.84 -18.27
C VAL A 465 2.99 -12.70 -17.25
N PHE A 466 2.61 -13.04 -16.01
CA PHE A 466 2.76 -12.16 -14.86
C PHE A 466 3.80 -12.74 -13.89
N PRO A 467 4.69 -11.94 -13.29
CA PRO A 467 5.58 -12.40 -12.24
C PRO A 467 4.79 -12.75 -10.97
N GLN A 468 4.91 -13.99 -10.51
CA GLN A 468 4.31 -14.43 -9.24
C GLN A 468 5.12 -13.87 -8.05
N ILE A 469 4.51 -12.94 -7.31
CA ILE A 469 4.95 -12.56 -5.96
C ILE A 469 4.54 -13.69 -5.01
N GLN A 470 5.51 -14.40 -4.44
CA GLN A 470 5.29 -15.35 -3.36
C GLN A 470 4.87 -14.59 -2.09
N LYS A 471 3.61 -14.70 -1.68
CA LYS A 471 3.17 -14.33 -0.33
C LYS A 471 3.42 -15.51 0.59
N ASN A 472 4.40 -15.40 1.49
CA ASN A 472 4.50 -16.27 2.65
C ASN A 472 3.54 -15.77 3.74
N PRO A 473 2.69 -16.63 4.33
CA PRO A 473 1.96 -16.28 5.54
C PRO A 473 2.95 -16.27 6.73
N PRO A 474 2.86 -15.30 7.67
CA PRO A 474 3.68 -15.35 8.88
C PRO A 474 3.23 -16.53 9.76
N LYS A 475 4.21 -17.31 10.22
CA LYS A 475 4.04 -18.37 11.22
C LYS A 475 3.50 -17.77 12.53
N ARG A 476 2.39 -18.31 13.04
CA ARG A 476 1.97 -18.15 14.44
C ARG A 476 3.04 -18.78 15.33
N GLY A 477 3.61 -18.01 16.24
CA GLY A 477 4.48 -18.52 17.30
C GLY A 477 3.62 -19.15 18.40
N LEU A 478 3.84 -20.44 18.65
CA LEU A 478 3.43 -21.13 19.87
C LEU A 478 4.40 -20.79 20.99
N ARG A 479 3.84 -20.66 22.19
CA ARG A 479 4.51 -20.59 23.50
C ARG A 479 5.43 -21.81 23.67
N GLY A 480 6.65 -21.57 24.15
CA GLY A 480 7.57 -22.60 24.63
C GLY A 480 8.39 -22.00 25.76
N GLU A 481 8.24 -22.59 26.94
CA GLU A 481 9.05 -22.37 28.13
C GLU A 481 10.50 -22.76 27.87
N GLU A 482 11.47 -21.92 28.26
CA GLU A 482 12.62 -22.34 29.06
C GLU A 482 13.46 -21.14 29.53
N LYS A 483 14.17 -21.38 30.65
CA LYS A 483 14.73 -20.41 31.58
C LYS A 483 16.15 -20.01 31.18
N ARG A 484 16.37 -18.70 31.09
CA ARG A 484 17.66 -17.94 31.02
C ARG A 484 18.42 -17.96 29.69
N PHE A 485 18.83 -16.75 29.27
CA PHE A 485 19.84 -16.41 28.26
C PHE A 485 20.86 -15.43 28.88
N PRO A 486 22.10 -15.30 28.34
CA PRO A 486 23.30 -14.90 29.09
C PRO A 486 23.37 -13.39 29.31
N GLN A 487 23.84 -13.00 30.50
CA GLN A 487 24.15 -11.60 30.83
C GLN A 487 25.55 -11.23 30.29
N PRO A 488 25.72 -10.07 29.63
CA PRO A 488 27.00 -9.38 29.59
C PRO A 488 27.25 -8.63 30.91
N ALA A 489 28.53 -8.51 31.22
CA ALA A 489 29.10 -8.13 32.52
C ALA A 489 28.68 -6.74 33.05
N ASN A 490 28.87 -6.63 34.37
CA ASN A 490 28.62 -5.51 35.28
C ASN A 490 29.11 -4.14 34.75
N PRO A 491 28.26 -3.09 34.70
CA PRO A 491 28.69 -1.75 34.36
C PRO A 491 29.00 -0.93 35.63
N ASP A 492 30.01 -1.37 36.39
CA ASP A 492 30.74 -0.48 37.29
C ASP A 492 32.00 -0.02 36.55
N GLU A 493 31.86 0.93 35.63
CA GLU A 493 32.94 1.79 35.13
C GLU A 493 32.35 2.90 34.25
N LEU A 494 31.95 4.00 34.90
CA LEU A 494 31.55 5.24 34.25
C LEU A 494 32.80 5.95 33.69
N SER A 495 33.17 5.57 32.48
CA SER A 495 34.09 6.32 31.62
C SER A 495 33.39 7.57 31.08
N ASN A 496 33.86 8.74 31.51
CA ASN A 496 33.61 10.05 30.90
C ASN A 496 34.02 10.04 29.42
N ASP A 497 33.08 9.91 28.48
CA ASP A 497 33.08 10.71 27.24
C ASP A 497 31.77 10.62 26.40
N GLN A 498 31.10 11.79 26.37
CA GLN A 498 30.59 12.56 25.21
C GLN A 498 29.36 12.24 24.37
N HIS A 499 28.74 11.06 24.33
CA HIS A 499 27.50 10.93 23.54
C HIS A 499 26.40 10.12 24.22
N TYR A 500 25.24 10.76 24.42
CA TYR A 500 24.03 10.08 24.83
C TYR A 500 23.64 9.04 23.77
N ARG A 501 23.52 7.76 24.17
CA ARG A 501 23.09 6.67 23.31
C ARG A 501 21.64 6.29 23.64
N PRO A 502 20.69 6.50 22.73
CA PRO A 502 19.29 6.11 22.93
C PRO A 502 19.15 4.59 23.13
N LEU A 503 18.12 4.18 23.87
CA LEU A 503 17.70 2.79 23.91
C LEU A 503 17.31 2.31 22.50
N PRO A 504 17.53 1.03 22.16
CA PRO A 504 17.04 0.48 20.91
C PRO A 504 15.50 0.54 20.91
N PRO A 505 14.88 1.06 19.84
CA PRO A 505 13.43 1.18 19.80
C PRO A 505 12.75 -0.20 19.81
N PRO A 506 11.55 -0.33 20.39
CA PRO A 506 10.76 -1.54 20.32
C PRO A 506 10.50 -1.95 18.86
N SER A 507 10.16 -3.22 18.67
CA SER A 507 9.75 -3.73 17.36
C SER A 507 8.60 -2.89 16.80
N SER A 508 8.53 -2.74 15.48
CA SER A 508 7.42 -2.04 14.80
C SER A 508 6.05 -2.72 14.98
N LYS A 509 6.00 -3.85 15.70
CA LYS A 509 4.79 -4.57 16.10
C LYS A 509 4.50 -4.51 17.59
N ALA A 510 5.32 -3.79 18.36
CA ALA A 510 5.13 -3.63 19.79
C ALA A 510 3.79 -2.94 20.09
N SER A 511 3.17 -3.30 21.20
CA SER A 511 1.91 -2.72 21.66
C SER A 511 2.07 -1.25 22.01
N SER A 512 0.94 -0.54 22.15
CA SER A 512 0.95 0.86 22.59
C SER A 512 1.61 1.01 23.96
N GLU A 513 1.32 0.08 24.87
CA GLU A 513 1.90 0.06 26.23
C GLU A 513 3.41 -0.18 26.21
N GLU A 514 3.92 -1.01 25.28
CA GLU A 514 5.35 -1.24 25.10
C GLU A 514 6.08 0.00 24.56
N TRP A 515 5.44 0.73 23.64
CA TRP A 515 5.97 1.99 23.12
C TRP A 515 5.94 3.10 24.17
N GLU A 516 4.88 3.20 24.97
CA GLU A 516 4.79 4.15 26.08
C GLU A 516 5.85 3.86 27.16
N CYS A 517 6.02 2.59 27.52
CA CYS A 517 7.07 2.16 28.44
C CYS A 517 8.46 2.55 27.92
N TYR A 518 8.74 2.33 26.64
CA TYR A 518 9.98 2.75 26.00
C TYR A 518 10.17 4.27 26.03
N CYS A 519 9.15 5.04 25.66
CA CYS A 519 9.20 6.51 25.66
C CYS A 519 9.48 7.07 27.06
N ASN A 520 8.85 6.50 28.09
CA ASN A 520 9.08 6.87 29.48
C ASN A 520 10.51 6.54 29.92
N GLN A 521 11.01 5.34 29.63
CA GLN A 521 12.38 4.93 29.97
C GLN A 521 13.43 5.78 29.25
N GLU A 522 13.24 6.05 27.95
CA GLU A 522 14.14 6.85 27.14
C GLU A 522 14.16 8.31 27.60
N SER A 523 12.99 8.88 27.92
CA SER A 523 12.88 10.24 28.45
C SER A 523 13.53 10.38 29.83
N LEU A 524 13.36 9.38 30.70
CA LEU A 524 14.02 9.32 32.00
C LEU A 524 15.54 9.31 31.85
N ARG A 525 16.08 8.44 30.99
CA ARG A 525 17.53 8.33 30.71
C ARG A 525 18.10 9.62 30.14
N ARG A 526 17.38 10.28 29.23
CA ARG A 526 17.77 11.60 28.69
C ARG A 526 17.84 12.66 29.77
N CYS A 527 16.86 12.70 30.68
CA CYS A 527 16.86 13.65 31.79
C CYS A 527 18.04 13.40 32.73
N LEU A 528 18.26 12.15 33.14
CA LEU A 528 19.40 11.76 33.99
C LEU A 528 20.75 12.14 33.36
N PHE A 529 20.92 11.86 32.07
CA PHE A 529 22.15 12.20 31.35
C PHE A 529 22.39 13.71 31.32
N ARG A 530 21.37 14.52 31.02
CA ARG A 530 21.48 15.98 30.93
C ARG A 530 21.68 16.65 32.30
N LEU A 531 21.01 16.15 33.32
CA LEU A 531 21.17 16.59 34.71
C LEU A 531 22.48 16.09 35.35
N ARG A 532 23.18 15.15 34.69
CA ARG A 532 24.34 14.42 35.24
C ARG A 532 24.03 13.73 36.57
N TRP A 533 22.79 13.24 36.72
CA TRP A 533 22.35 12.55 37.92
C TRP A 533 22.73 11.07 37.89
N GLY A 534 23.28 10.58 39.00
CA GLY A 534 23.46 9.16 39.25
C GLY A 534 22.25 8.54 39.96
N HIS A 535 22.35 7.24 40.24
CA HIS A 535 21.30 6.49 40.95
C HIS A 535 20.93 7.09 42.32
N PRO A 536 21.87 7.60 43.15
CA PRO A 536 21.52 8.22 44.44
C PRO A 536 20.67 9.48 44.30
N GLN A 537 21.00 10.36 43.34
CA GLN A 537 20.26 11.60 43.10
C GLN A 537 18.84 11.33 42.59
N LEU A 538 18.69 10.36 41.68
CA LEU A 538 17.37 9.92 41.23
C LEU A 538 16.53 9.35 42.38
N ALA A 539 17.12 8.49 43.20
CA ALA A 539 16.42 7.88 44.32
C ALA A 539 15.93 8.93 45.34
N GLN A 540 16.77 9.94 45.63
CA GLN A 540 16.38 11.06 46.48
C GLN A 540 15.24 11.87 45.86
N PHE A 541 15.34 12.22 44.57
CA PHE A 541 14.29 12.96 43.87
C PHE A 541 12.95 12.21 43.87
N ILE A 542 12.96 10.90 43.64
CA ILE A 542 11.73 10.09 43.69
C ILE A 542 11.17 10.09 45.12
N ALA A 543 12.00 9.92 46.14
CA ALA A 543 11.57 9.95 47.53
C ALA A 543 10.93 11.30 47.91
N GLU A 544 11.49 12.42 47.44
CA GLU A 544 10.92 13.75 47.67
C GLU A 544 9.59 13.96 46.93
N GLN A 545 9.49 13.46 45.71
CA GLN A 545 8.33 13.70 44.84
C GLN A 545 7.17 12.70 45.07
N PHE A 546 7.44 11.54 45.65
CA PHE A 546 6.50 10.42 45.80
C PHE A 546 6.47 9.83 47.21
N GLU A 547 6.58 10.68 48.25
CA GLU A 547 6.36 10.30 49.66
C GLU A 547 7.28 9.18 50.19
N GLY A 548 8.57 9.26 49.86
CA GLY A 548 9.58 8.30 50.32
C GLY A 548 9.59 6.98 49.55
N ARG A 549 8.76 6.83 48.51
CA ARG A 549 8.71 5.64 47.66
C ARG A 549 9.96 5.51 46.79
N ARG A 550 10.27 4.27 46.41
CA ARG A 550 11.34 3.92 45.46
C ARG A 550 10.77 3.75 44.05
N PHE A 551 11.61 3.87 43.02
CA PHE A 551 11.19 3.71 41.63
C PHE A 551 10.39 2.42 41.37
N SER A 552 10.79 1.30 41.97
CA SER A 552 10.13 0.00 41.83
C SER A 552 8.74 -0.08 42.47
N GLN A 553 8.33 0.95 43.22
CA GLN A 553 7.04 1.05 43.90
C GLN A 553 6.08 2.00 43.18
N LEU A 554 6.50 2.61 42.07
CA LEU A 554 5.68 3.52 41.28
C LEU A 554 4.79 2.72 40.31
N LEU A 555 3.53 3.13 40.20
CA LEU A 555 2.61 2.64 39.17
C LEU A 555 2.96 3.24 37.79
N PRO A 556 2.50 2.66 36.67
CA PRO A 556 2.81 3.14 35.33
C PRO A 556 2.53 4.64 35.13
N ASP A 557 1.37 5.13 35.58
CA ASP A 557 0.99 6.55 35.48
C ASP A 557 1.90 7.45 36.34
N GLU A 558 2.37 6.93 37.49
CA GLU A 558 3.30 7.64 38.37
C GLU A 558 4.71 7.71 37.76
N VAL A 559 5.11 6.73 36.94
CA VAL A 559 6.35 6.77 36.16
C VAL A 559 6.26 7.85 35.08
N THR A 560 5.13 7.97 34.39
CA THR A 560 4.88 9.06 33.44
C THR A 560 4.95 10.42 34.15
N LEU A 561 4.34 10.54 35.33
CA LEU A 561 4.40 11.77 36.14
C LEU A 561 5.83 12.09 36.62
N LEU A 562 6.62 11.08 36.98
CA LEU A 562 8.03 11.24 37.35
C LEU A 562 8.83 11.81 36.18
N VAL A 563 8.64 11.27 34.97
CA VAL A 563 9.32 11.78 33.75
C VAL A 563 8.97 13.24 33.51
N TYR A 564 7.70 13.61 33.61
CA TYR A 564 7.25 15.00 33.49
C TYR A 564 7.93 15.92 34.51
N ARG A 565 7.94 15.54 35.80
CA ARG A 565 8.60 16.34 36.85
C ARG A 565 10.11 16.46 36.64
N MET A 566 10.76 15.42 36.13
CA MET A 566 12.19 15.49 35.78
C MET A 566 12.46 16.38 34.58
N GLN A 567 11.56 16.45 33.61
CA GLN A 567 11.68 17.40 32.50
C GLN A 567 11.53 18.84 32.97
N ILE A 568 10.57 19.13 33.87
CA ILE A 568 10.47 20.45 34.51
C ILE A 568 11.76 20.79 35.23
N ARG A 569 12.28 19.87 36.06
CA ARG A 569 13.52 20.10 36.80
C ARG A 569 14.72 20.38 35.90
N LEU A 570 14.81 19.67 34.77
CA LEU A 570 15.81 19.93 33.74
C LEU A 570 15.65 21.30 33.10
N MET A 571 14.41 21.75 32.85
CA MET A 571 14.18 23.11 32.32
C MET A 571 14.55 24.19 33.34
N GLU A 572 14.25 23.99 34.63
CA GLU A 572 14.66 24.90 35.71
C GLU A 572 16.19 25.04 35.77
N GLU A 573 16.94 23.93 35.80
CA GLU A 573 18.42 23.96 35.82
C GLU A 573 19.05 24.54 34.55
N LEU A 574 18.37 24.46 33.40
CA LEU A 574 18.81 25.10 32.16
C LEU A 574 18.46 26.58 32.10
N SER A 575 17.49 27.04 32.89
CA SER A 575 17.10 28.45 32.99
C SER A 575 17.93 29.25 34.01
N GLU A 576 18.56 28.56 34.97
CA GLU A 576 19.46 29.16 35.97
C GLU A 576 20.93 29.23 35.53
N LYS A 577 21.28 28.67 34.37
CA LYS A 577 22.62 28.74 33.74
C LYS A 577 22.62 29.68 32.55
#